data_AF-A0A962ECE3-F1
#
_entry.id   AF-A0A962ECE3-F1
#
_cell.length_a   1.000
_cell.length_b   1.000
_cell.length_c   1.000
_cell.angle_alpha   90.00
_cell.angle_beta   90.00
_cell.angle_gamma   90.00
#
_symmetry.space_group_name_H-M   'P 1'
#
loop_
_entity.id
_entity.type
_entity.pdbx_description
1 polymer ?
#
loop_
_entity_poly.entity_id
_entity_poly.type
_entity_poly.pdbx_seq_one_letter_code
_entity_poly.pdbx_strand_id
1 'polypeptide(L)'
;FRNIGLFDGKKYNDPGRFAITKDSADLGKFKVPGLRNIAVTGPYMHDGSFNTLREVIDYYDQPDKFVTHSFNRDTLLAKPLGLTEQEKVDLEAFLHALTDDRFLVDGKK
;
A
#
# COMPACT_ATOMS: atom_id res chain seq x y z
N PHE A 1 4.33 12.24 -2.97
CA PHE A 1 3.33 11.95 -1.92
C PHE A 1 2.01 11.63 -2.59
N ARG A 2 1.29 10.62 -2.09
CA ARG A 2 0.06 10.09 -2.68
C ARG A 2 -0.88 9.65 -1.56
N ASN A 3 -2.18 9.71 -1.81
CA ASN A 3 -3.22 9.16 -0.93
C ASN A 3 -3.89 8.03 -1.71
N ILE A 4 -3.69 6.78 -1.27
CA ILE A 4 -4.24 5.61 -1.94
C ILE A 4 -5.66 5.25 -1.48
N GLY A 5 -6.23 6.04 -0.55
CA GLY A 5 -7.60 5.87 -0.07
C GLY A 5 -7.72 5.16 1.27
N LEU A 6 -6.68 5.16 2.11
CA LEU A 6 -6.80 4.61 3.48
C LEU A 6 -7.54 5.58 4.40
N PHE A 7 -7.33 6.90 4.25
CA PHE A 7 -7.93 7.90 5.14
C PHE A 7 -9.44 8.07 4.91
N ASP A 8 -10.26 7.79 5.93
CA ASP A 8 -11.73 7.96 5.95
C ASP A 8 -12.21 8.96 7.01
N GLY A 9 -11.27 9.57 7.75
CA GLY A 9 -11.55 10.51 8.84
C GLY A 9 -12.27 9.91 10.05
N LYS A 10 -12.42 8.58 10.09
CA LYS A 10 -13.06 7.83 11.17
C LYS A 10 -12.07 6.81 11.72
N LYS A 11 -12.06 5.60 11.15
CA LYS A 11 -11.17 4.51 11.58
C LYS A 11 -9.73 4.82 11.20
N TYR A 12 -9.53 5.37 10.00
CA TYR A 12 -8.24 5.75 9.46
C TYR A 12 -8.19 7.27 9.35
N ASN A 13 -7.60 7.89 10.36
CA ASN A 13 -7.68 9.34 10.58
C ASN A 13 -6.31 10.02 10.67
N ASP A 14 -5.22 9.36 10.28
CA ASP A 14 -3.90 9.99 10.19
C ASP A 14 -3.88 11.00 9.02
N PRO A 15 -3.73 12.32 9.29
CA PRO A 15 -3.72 13.34 8.25
C PRO A 15 -2.52 13.27 7.30
N GLY A 16 -1.46 12.52 7.64
CA GLY A 16 -0.25 12.40 6.85
C GLY A 16 0.42 13.75 6.60
N ARG A 17 0.79 14.01 5.34
CA ARG A 17 1.53 15.23 4.94
C ARG A 17 0.84 16.54 5.34
N PHE A 18 -0.50 16.57 5.38
CA PHE A 18 -1.27 17.74 5.84
C PHE A 18 -0.86 18.22 7.24
N ALA A 19 -0.44 17.32 8.14
CA ALA A 19 -0.02 17.69 9.48
C ALA A 19 1.10 18.75 9.47
N ILE A 20 1.95 18.73 8.44
CA ILE A 20 3.07 19.65 8.23
C ILE A 20 2.69 20.81 7.31
N THR A 21 2.09 20.52 6.14
CA THR A 21 1.88 21.53 5.10
C THR A 21 0.66 22.42 5.35
N LYS A 22 -0.33 21.94 6.10
CA LYS A 22 -1.64 22.58 6.31
C LYS A 22 -2.45 22.83 5.02
N ASP A 23 -2.03 22.27 3.89
CA ASP A 23 -2.77 22.32 2.63
C ASP A 23 -3.76 21.14 2.57
N SER A 24 -5.06 21.44 2.47
CA SER A 24 -6.11 20.42 2.43
C SER A 24 -5.95 19.43 1.26
N ALA A 25 -5.26 19.83 0.18
CA ALA A 25 -4.93 18.93 -0.92
C ALA A 25 -3.96 17.81 -0.50
N ASP A 26 -3.21 17.97 0.60
CA ASP A 26 -2.26 16.99 1.13
C ASP A 26 -2.85 16.07 2.22
N LEU A 27 -4.14 16.20 2.53
CA LEU A 27 -4.81 15.37 3.53
C LEU A 27 -4.77 13.88 3.15
N GLY A 28 -4.27 13.07 4.08
CA GLY A 28 -4.12 11.62 3.92
C GLY A 28 -3.01 11.21 2.94
N LYS A 29 -2.18 12.15 2.45
CA LYS A 29 -1.05 11.80 1.57
C LYS A 29 0.17 11.36 2.36
N PHE A 30 0.77 10.25 1.93
CA PHE A 30 2.03 9.73 2.45
C PHE A 30 3.12 9.71 1.38
N LYS A 31 4.37 9.64 1.81
CA LYS A 31 5.51 9.46 0.89
C LYS A 31 5.37 8.08 0.24
N VAL A 32 5.60 7.99 -1.07
CA VAL A 32 5.61 6.68 -1.75
C VAL A 32 6.90 5.96 -1.32
N PRO A 33 6.81 4.80 -0.66
CA PRO A 33 8.00 4.03 -0.28
C PRO A 33 8.64 3.38 -1.51
N GLY A 34 9.93 3.06 -1.42
CA GLY A 34 10.56 2.16 -2.38
C GLY A 34 10.08 0.71 -2.15
N LEU A 35 10.12 -0.11 -3.20
CA LEU A 35 9.65 -1.52 -3.14
C LEU A 35 10.80 -2.53 -2.99
N ARG A 36 12.05 -2.09 -2.82
CA ARG A 36 13.17 -2.99 -2.53
C ARG A 36 12.99 -3.64 -1.17
N ASN A 37 13.22 -4.95 -1.08
CA ASN A 37 13.03 -5.78 0.11
C ASN A 37 11.58 -5.81 0.64
N ILE A 38 10.59 -5.41 -0.16
CA ILE A 38 9.22 -5.29 0.32
C ILE A 38 8.68 -6.60 0.88
N ALA A 39 9.06 -7.75 0.30
CA ALA A 39 8.62 -9.06 0.76
C ALA A 39 9.07 -9.46 2.17
N VAL A 40 10.03 -8.76 2.77
CA VAL A 40 10.57 -9.04 4.12
C VAL A 40 10.41 -7.87 5.10
N THR A 41 9.60 -6.87 4.76
CA THR A 41 9.39 -5.66 5.59
C THR A 41 7.95 -5.46 6.01
N GLY A 42 7.14 -6.52 6.00
CA GLY A 42 5.80 -6.47 6.57
C GLY A 42 5.82 -6.12 8.07
N PRO A 43 4.71 -5.65 8.64
CA PRO A 43 3.44 -5.34 7.97
C PRO A 43 3.52 -4.08 7.08
N TYR A 44 2.54 -3.93 6.19
CA TYR A 44 2.53 -2.97 5.08
C TYR A 44 1.63 -1.76 5.32
N MET A 45 1.74 -0.78 4.43
CA MET A 45 1.13 0.55 4.52
C MET A 45 1.77 1.41 5.63
N HIS A 46 1.30 2.65 5.80
CA HIS A 46 1.84 3.57 6.79
C HIS A 46 1.43 3.22 8.23
N ASP A 47 0.35 2.45 8.37
CA ASP A 47 -0.29 2.08 9.63
C ASP A 47 -0.13 0.58 9.96
N GLY A 48 0.54 -0.20 9.12
CA GLY A 48 0.70 -1.64 9.32
C GLY A 48 -0.59 -2.44 9.14
N SER A 49 -1.59 -1.90 8.43
CA SER A 49 -2.92 -2.50 8.31
C SER A 49 -2.96 -3.84 7.55
N PHE A 50 -1.95 -4.15 6.73
CA PHE A 50 -1.89 -5.39 5.95
C PHE A 50 -0.66 -6.21 6.34
N ASN A 51 -0.85 -7.53 6.49
CA ASN A 51 0.21 -8.45 6.91
C ASN A 51 0.93 -9.10 5.73
N THR A 52 0.28 -9.16 4.56
CA THR A 52 0.80 -9.87 3.38
C THR A 52 0.88 -8.97 2.14
N LEU A 53 1.78 -9.30 1.20
CA LEU A 53 1.82 -8.62 -0.09
C LEU A 53 0.53 -8.84 -0.89
N ARG A 54 -0.07 -10.03 -0.76
CA ARG A 54 -1.37 -10.32 -1.40
C ARG A 54 -2.46 -9.35 -0.95
N GLU A 55 -2.59 -9.05 0.33
CA GLU A 55 -3.57 -8.04 0.83
C GLU A 55 -3.30 -6.65 0.24
N VAL A 56 -2.03 -6.26 0.09
CA VAL A 56 -1.65 -5.00 -0.56
C VAL A 56 -2.11 -4.99 -2.02
N ILE A 57 -1.84 -6.07 -2.76
CA ILE A 57 -2.23 -6.21 -4.16
C ILE A 57 -3.76 -6.17 -4.31
N ASP A 58 -4.50 -6.90 -3.48
CA ASP A 58 -5.96 -6.91 -3.50
C ASP A 58 -6.54 -5.54 -3.15
N TYR A 59 -5.91 -4.79 -2.24
CA TYR A 59 -6.28 -3.41 -1.96
C TYR A 59 -6.12 -2.50 -3.19
N TYR A 60 -4.99 -2.59 -3.89
CA TYR A 60 -4.78 -1.79 -5.11
C TYR A 60 -5.74 -2.20 -6.24
N ASP A 61 -6.09 -3.48 -6.34
CA ASP A 61 -7.06 -3.96 -7.32
C ASP A 61 -8.46 -3.40 -7.05
N GLN A 62 -8.92 -3.40 -5.79
CA GLN A 62 -10.29 -3.02 -5.41
C GLN A 62 -10.36 -2.26 -4.07
N PRO A 63 -9.86 -1.01 -4.00
CA PRO A 63 -9.72 -0.28 -2.73
C PRO A 63 -11.06 -0.03 -2.01
N ASP A 64 -12.15 0.15 -2.77
CA ASP A 64 -13.50 0.36 -2.22
C ASP A 64 -14.03 -0.84 -1.43
N LYS A 65 -13.52 -2.06 -1.65
CA LYS A 65 -13.88 -3.23 -0.83
C LYS A 65 -13.29 -3.16 0.58
N PHE A 66 -12.22 -2.38 0.76
CA PHE A 66 -11.51 -2.25 2.03
C PHE A 66 -11.89 -0.95 2.75
N VAL A 67 -12.00 0.15 2.01
CA VAL A 67 -12.34 1.48 2.53
C VAL A 67 -13.33 2.16 1.57
N THR A 68 -14.62 2.19 1.95
CA THR A 68 -15.73 2.64 1.09
C THR A 68 -15.87 4.16 0.99
N HIS A 69 -15.40 4.91 1.98
CA HIS A 69 -15.62 6.37 2.09
C HIS A 69 -14.30 7.13 2.29
N SER A 70 -13.27 6.73 1.55
CA SER A 70 -11.98 7.40 1.61
C SER A 70 -12.05 8.83 1.09
N PHE A 71 -11.37 9.76 1.75
CA PHE A 71 -11.26 11.14 1.27
C PHE A 71 -10.00 11.32 0.42
N ASN A 72 -10.10 12.15 -0.62
CA ASN A 72 -8.97 12.55 -1.47
C ASN A 72 -8.16 11.38 -2.05
N ARG A 73 -8.79 10.23 -2.30
CA ARG A 73 -8.13 9.11 -2.99
C ARG A 73 -7.67 9.56 -4.37
N ASP A 74 -6.45 9.16 -4.72
CA ASP A 74 -5.87 9.46 -6.03
C ASP A 74 -6.77 8.94 -7.15
N THR A 75 -6.98 9.75 -8.18
CA THR A 75 -7.86 9.42 -9.31
C THR A 75 -7.36 8.22 -10.12
N LEU A 76 -6.08 7.89 -10.01
CA LEU A 76 -5.52 6.65 -10.57
C LEU A 76 -6.13 5.37 -9.95
N LEU A 77 -6.74 5.47 -8.77
CA LEU A 77 -7.45 4.39 -8.08
C LEU A 77 -8.96 4.65 -8.01
N ALA A 78 -9.50 5.42 -8.95
CA ALA A 78 -10.94 5.69 -9.02
C ALA A 78 -11.75 4.48 -9.52
N LYS A 79 -11.10 3.51 -10.17
CA LYS A 79 -11.73 2.30 -10.69
C LYS A 79 -10.88 1.08 -10.34
N PRO A 80 -11.49 -0.12 -10.24
CA PRO A 80 -10.74 -1.34 -10.10
C PRO A 80 -9.71 -1.55 -11.21
N LEU A 81 -8.58 -2.15 -10.88
CA LEU A 81 -7.56 -2.52 -11.87
C LEU A 81 -8.03 -3.70 -12.73
N GLY A 82 -8.84 -4.59 -12.14
CA GLY A 82 -9.40 -5.74 -12.83
C GLY A 82 -8.38 -6.85 -13.03
N LEU A 83 -7.46 -7.01 -12.08
CA LEU A 83 -6.41 -8.03 -12.13
C LEU A 83 -7.02 -9.43 -12.04
N THR A 84 -6.61 -10.29 -12.96
CA THR A 84 -6.84 -11.73 -12.86
C THR A 84 -6.01 -12.32 -11.71
N GLU A 85 -6.43 -13.48 -11.21
CA GLU A 85 -5.66 -14.17 -10.14
C GLU A 85 -4.23 -14.48 -10.58
N GLN A 86 -4.00 -14.80 -11.86
CA GLN A 86 -2.66 -15.03 -12.38
C GLN A 86 -1.80 -13.76 -12.32
N GLU A 87 -2.35 -12.61 -12.76
CA GLU A 87 -1.61 -11.33 -12.70
C GLU A 87 -1.27 -10.93 -11.26
N LYS A 88 -2.15 -11.22 -10.29
CA LYS A 88 -1.83 -11.01 -8.88
C LYS A 88 -0.70 -11.92 -8.40
N VAL A 89 -0.69 -13.19 -8.79
CA VAL A 89 0.41 -14.12 -8.47
C VAL A 89 1.72 -13.63 -9.09
N ASP A 90 1.70 -13.22 -10.36
CA ASP A 90 2.89 -12.77 -11.08
C ASP A 90 3.44 -11.47 -10.48
N LEU A 91 2.56 -10.54 -10.09
CA LEU A 91 2.94 -9.30 -9.40
C LEU A 91 3.57 -9.60 -8.05
N GLU A 92 2.99 -10.51 -7.27
CA GLU A 92 3.56 -10.92 -5.98
C GLU A 92 4.95 -11.55 -6.17
N ALA A 93 5.11 -12.46 -7.13
CA ALA A 93 6.40 -13.06 -7.48
C ALA A 93 7.43 -12.01 -7.90
N PHE A 94 7.03 -11.02 -8.70
CA PHE A 94 7.88 -9.89 -9.07
C PHE A 94 8.33 -9.09 -7.84
N LEU A 95 7.43 -8.79 -6.90
CA LEU A 95 7.78 -8.08 -5.67
C LEU A 95 8.74 -8.88 -4.77
N HIS A 96 8.58 -10.20 -4.71
CA HIS A 96 9.55 -11.08 -4.03
C HIS A 96 10.95 -11.01 -4.66
N ALA A 97 11.04 -10.92 -5.98
CA ALA A 97 12.31 -10.79 -6.71
C ALA A 97 13.04 -9.46 -6.45
N LEU A 98 12.39 -8.48 -5.80
CA LEU A 98 13.03 -7.22 -5.38
C LEU A 98 13.76 -7.32 -4.03
N THR A 99 13.89 -8.52 -3.49
CA THR A 99 14.57 -8.80 -2.21
C THR A 99 16.05 -9.05 -2.42
N ASP A 100 16.89 -8.35 -1.68
CA ASP A 100 18.34 -8.55 -1.67
C ASP A 100 18.69 -9.92 -1.08
N ASP A 101 19.61 -10.63 -1.73
CA ASP A 101 20.03 -12.00 -1.36
C ASP A 101 20.45 -12.12 0.11
N ARG A 102 20.98 -11.06 0.73
CA ARG A 102 21.37 -11.06 2.15
C ARG A 102 20.22 -11.30 3.11
N PHE A 103 18.97 -11.04 2.68
CA PHE A 103 17.76 -11.31 3.46
C PHE A 103 17.10 -12.65 3.08
N LEU A 104 17.57 -13.32 2.02
CA LEU A 104 17.07 -14.63 1.58
C LEU A 104 17.77 -15.80 2.29
N VAL A 105 18.75 -15.51 3.15
CA VAL A 105 19.53 -16.54 3.85
C VAL A 105 18.78 -16.98 5.10
N ASP A 106 18.14 -18.14 5.01
CA ASP A 106 17.62 -18.88 6.16
C ASP A 106 18.73 -19.15 7.19
N GLY A 107 18.40 -19.00 8.47
CA GLY A 107 19.30 -19.13 9.61
C GLY A 107 20.01 -20.48 9.73
N LYS A 108 21.14 -20.63 9.04
CA LYS A 108 22.23 -21.55 9.39
C LYS A 108 23.52 -20.78 9.59
N LYS A 109 23.72 -20.33 10.82
CA LYS A 109 25.03 -20.28 11.49
C LYS A 109 24.89 -20.94 12.84
#